data_AF-A0A2M8IYX1-F1
#
_entry.id   AF-A0A2M8IYX1-F1
#
_cell.length_a   1.000
_cell.length_b   1.000
_cell.length_c   1.000
_cell.angle_alpha   90.00
_cell.angle_beta   90.00
_cell.angle_gamma   90.00
#
_symmetry.space_group_name_H-M   'P 1'
#
loop_
_entity.id
_entity.type
_entity.pdbx_description
1 polymer ?
#
loop_
_entity_poly.entity_id
_entity_poly.type
_entity_poly.pdbx_seq_one_letter_code
_entity_poly.pdbx_strand_id
1 'polypeptide(L)'
;MSLKDLLAARIRQSGPISVADYMADCLMHPEHGYYATRDPLGVAGDFTTAPEISQMFGELIGLALAQTWLDQDRPAPFSLAELGPGRGTLMADALRAAARVP
;
A
#
# COMPACT_ATOMS: atom_id res chain seq x y z
N MET A 1 19.52 8.85 -19.00
CA MET A 1 18.25 9.36 -19.56
C MET A 1 17.30 9.51 -18.39
N SER A 2 16.53 10.60 -18.29
CA SER A 2 15.57 10.78 -17.20
C SER A 2 14.19 10.27 -17.58
N LEU A 3 13.30 10.06 -16.59
CA LEU A 3 11.89 9.74 -16.85
C LEU A 3 11.21 10.78 -17.74
N LYS A 4 11.54 12.08 -17.54
CA LYS A 4 11.05 13.17 -18.39
C LYS A 4 11.43 12.96 -19.85
N ASP A 5 12.66 12.54 -20.12
CA ASP A 5 13.14 12.32 -21.49
C ASP A 5 12.40 11.17 -22.17
N LEU A 6 12.15 10.08 -21.41
CA LEU A 6 11.39 8.92 -21.87
C LEU A 6 9.94 9.28 -22.18
N LEU A 7 9.26 9.99 -21.27
CA LEU A 7 7.88 10.44 -21.47
C LEU A 7 7.75 11.39 -22.66
N ALA A 8 8.69 12.33 -22.80
CA ALA A 8 8.71 13.24 -23.94
C ALA A 8 8.93 12.49 -25.27
N ALA A 9 9.76 11.45 -25.28
CA ALA A 9 9.94 10.60 -26.45
C ALA A 9 8.67 9.81 -26.80
N ARG A 10 8.01 9.21 -25.79
CA ARG A 10 6.72 8.51 -25.95
C ARG A 10 5.66 9.43 -26.53
N ILE A 11 5.53 10.65 -26.01
CA ILE A 11 4.54 11.62 -26.49
C ILE A 11 4.81 12.03 -27.95
N ARG A 12 6.09 12.23 -28.32
CA ARG A 12 6.46 12.53 -29.71
C ARG A 12 6.12 11.40 -30.67
N GLN A 13 6.24 10.14 -30.24
CA GLN A 13 6.01 8.97 -31.11
C GLN A 13 4.54 8.54 -31.17
N SER A 14 3.83 8.60 -30.05
CA SER A 14 2.50 7.99 -29.87
C SER A 14 1.37 8.99 -29.63
N GLY A 15 1.70 10.29 -29.56
CA GLY A 15 0.75 11.36 -29.26
C GLY A 15 0.60 11.60 -27.75
N PRO A 16 -0.31 12.50 -27.35
CA PRO A 16 -0.54 12.81 -25.94
C PRO A 16 -0.85 11.56 -25.10
N ILE A 17 -0.28 11.51 -23.89
CA ILE A 17 -0.60 10.48 -22.90
C ILE A 17 -1.65 10.97 -21.92
N SER A 18 -2.39 10.04 -21.32
CA SER A 18 -3.32 10.40 -20.24
C SER A 18 -2.56 10.78 -18.97
N VAL A 19 -3.23 11.52 -18.08
CA VAL A 19 -2.69 11.78 -16.73
C VAL A 19 -2.49 10.46 -15.96
N ALA A 20 -3.35 9.47 -16.20
CA ALA A 20 -3.21 8.14 -15.59
C ALA A 20 -1.92 7.44 -16.02
N ASP A 21 -1.58 7.45 -17.31
CA ASP A 21 -0.32 6.87 -17.82
C ASP A 21 0.89 7.62 -17.25
N TYR A 22 0.84 8.95 -17.23
CA TYR A 22 1.89 9.78 -16.65
C TYR A 22 2.11 9.43 -15.17
N MET A 23 1.03 9.33 -14.38
CA MET A 23 1.12 9.00 -12.96
C MET A 23 1.64 7.57 -12.75
N ALA A 24 1.20 6.60 -13.55
CA ALA A 24 1.69 5.24 -13.47
C ALA A 24 3.21 5.18 -13.68
N ASP A 25 3.73 5.86 -14.70
CA ASP A 25 5.16 5.93 -14.98
C ASP A 25 5.92 6.67 -13.85
N CYS A 26 5.43 7.82 -13.38
CA CYS A 26 6.05 8.55 -12.28
C CYS A 26 6.13 7.75 -10.96
N LEU A 27 5.14 6.91 -10.69
CA LEU A 27 5.07 6.15 -9.45
C LEU A 27 5.81 4.81 -9.55
N MET A 28 5.69 4.12 -10.69
CA MET A 28 6.04 2.70 -10.80
C MET A 28 7.04 2.36 -11.90
N HIS A 29 7.58 3.34 -12.64
CA HIS A 29 8.62 3.04 -13.65
C HIS A 29 9.79 2.26 -13.02
N PRO A 30 10.23 1.12 -13.58
CA PRO A 30 11.19 0.23 -12.91
C PRO A 30 12.50 0.91 -12.48
N GLU A 31 12.99 1.86 -13.27
CA GLU A 31 14.27 2.55 -13.03
C GLU A 31 14.13 3.98 -12.50
N HIS A 32 12.92 4.55 -12.50
CA HIS A 32 12.73 5.98 -12.22
C HIS A 32 11.50 6.30 -11.38
N GLY A 33 10.65 5.30 -11.13
CA GLY A 33 9.40 5.44 -10.40
C GLY A 33 9.67 5.66 -8.92
N TYR A 34 8.87 6.54 -8.33
CA TYR A 34 9.02 6.92 -6.93
C TYR A 34 8.95 5.71 -5.98
N TYR A 35 7.93 4.86 -6.10
CA TYR A 35 7.77 3.68 -5.24
C TYR A 35 8.61 2.49 -5.70
N ALA A 36 8.97 2.42 -6.98
CA ALA A 36 9.78 1.32 -7.51
C ALA A 36 11.27 1.42 -7.12
N THR A 37 11.79 2.64 -6.91
CA THR A 37 13.23 2.88 -6.74
C THR A 37 13.62 3.45 -5.38
N ARG A 38 12.65 3.73 -4.51
CA ARG A 38 12.88 4.33 -3.19
C ARG A 38 12.16 3.53 -2.12
N ASP A 39 12.61 3.68 -0.88
CA ASP A 39 11.86 3.29 0.31
C ASP A 39 11.30 4.57 0.97
N PRO A 40 10.13 5.07 0.54
CA PRO A 40 9.61 6.36 1.00
C PRO A 40 8.88 6.30 2.34
N LEU A 41 8.74 5.11 2.96
CA LEU A 41 7.90 4.92 4.14
C LEU A 41 8.70 4.90 5.44
N GLY A 42 8.15 5.57 6.47
CA GLY A 42 8.67 5.54 7.84
C GLY A 42 9.51 6.76 8.20
N VAL A 43 10.14 6.73 9.38
CA VAL A 43 10.84 7.90 9.97
C VAL A 43 11.98 8.42 9.10
N ALA A 44 12.64 7.53 8.33
CA ALA A 44 13.71 7.88 7.39
C ALA A 44 13.21 8.13 5.96
N GLY A 45 11.92 7.91 5.71
CA GLY A 45 11.26 8.13 4.42
C GLY A 45 10.63 9.51 4.31
N ASP A 46 9.91 9.75 3.22
CA ASP A 46 9.28 11.04 2.94
C ASP A 46 7.96 11.23 3.71
N PHE A 47 7.31 10.15 4.15
CA PHE A 47 6.04 10.21 4.90
C PHE A 47 5.92 9.09 5.95
N THR A 48 5.33 9.42 7.10
CA THR A 48 4.95 8.46 8.15
C THR A 48 3.47 8.14 8.05
N THR A 49 3.11 6.86 7.95
CA THR A 49 1.71 6.39 7.86
C THR A 49 1.14 6.10 9.25
N ALA A 50 -0.19 6.06 9.39
CA ALA A 50 -0.85 5.83 10.68
C ALA A 50 -0.40 4.54 11.42
N PRO A 51 -0.20 3.38 10.74
CA PRO A 51 0.36 2.19 11.40
C PRO A 51 1.76 2.42 11.98
N GLU A 52 2.57 3.27 11.38
CA GLU A 52 3.93 3.58 11.85
C GLU A 52 3.94 4.57 13.03
N ILE A 53 2.82 5.28 13.29
CA ILE A 53 2.70 6.22 14.41
C ILE A 53 2.28 5.48 15.69
N SER A 54 1.34 4.55 15.58
CA SER A 54 0.80 3.85 16.75
C SER A 54 0.25 2.48 16.40
N GLN A 55 0.71 1.48 17.17
CA GLN A 55 0.17 0.12 17.13
C GLN A 55 -1.35 0.06 17.32
N MET A 56 -1.93 1.03 18.05
CA MET A 56 -3.36 1.08 18.33
C MET A 56 -4.18 1.14 17.04
N PHE A 57 -3.64 1.77 15.98
CA PHE A 57 -4.32 1.83 14.69
C PHE A 57 -4.54 0.43 14.11
N GLY A 58 -3.47 -0.39 14.05
CA GLY A 58 -3.59 -1.75 13.54
C GLY A 58 -4.37 -2.69 14.44
N GLU A 59 -4.22 -2.54 15.76
CA GLU A 59 -5.01 -3.32 16.73
C GLU A 59 -6.51 -3.08 16.57
N LEU A 60 -6.94 -1.83 16.46
CA LEU A 60 -8.36 -1.47 16.31
C LEU A 60 -8.94 -1.98 14.99
N ILE A 61 -8.19 -1.88 13.89
CA ILE A 61 -8.60 -2.44 12.59
C ILE A 61 -8.72 -3.97 12.69
N GLY A 62 -7.73 -4.64 13.29
CA GLY A 62 -7.77 -6.09 13.48
C GLY A 62 -8.96 -6.56 14.29
N LEU A 63 -9.28 -5.90 15.40
CA LEU A 63 -10.45 -6.21 16.22
C LEU A 63 -11.76 -5.96 15.48
N ALA A 64 -11.88 -4.87 14.72
CA ALA A 64 -13.06 -4.58 13.92
C ALA A 64 -13.30 -5.65 12.83
N LEU A 65 -12.22 -6.10 12.17
CA LEU A 65 -12.28 -7.16 11.17
C LEU A 65 -12.63 -8.52 11.80
N ALA A 66 -12.05 -8.83 12.96
CA ALA A 66 -12.35 -10.06 13.70
C ALA A 66 -13.83 -10.09 14.15
N GLN A 67 -14.36 -8.98 14.64
CA GLN A 67 -15.78 -8.85 14.97
C GLN A 67 -16.65 -9.05 13.73
N THR A 68 -16.29 -8.42 12.61
CA THR A 68 -17.01 -8.56 11.33
C THR A 68 -17.02 -10.01 10.83
N TRP A 69 -15.96 -10.77 11.09
CA TRP A 69 -15.89 -12.21 10.77
C TRP A 69 -16.78 -13.05 11.70
N LEU A 70 -16.83 -12.74 12.99
CA LEU A 70 -17.75 -13.36 13.94
C LEU A 70 -19.22 -13.13 13.55
N ASP A 71 -19.56 -11.89 13.19
CA ASP A 71 -20.91 -11.47 12.80
C ASP A 71 -21.40 -12.15 11.50
N GLN A 72 -20.48 -12.70 10.71
CA GLN A 72 -20.76 -13.47 9.49
C GLN A 72 -20.82 -14.99 9.74
N ASP A 73 -20.99 -15.41 11.00
CA ASP A 73 -21.00 -16.82 11.40
C ASP A 73 -19.68 -17.56 11.09
N ARG A 74 -18.55 -16.86 11.22
CA ARG A 74 -17.20 -17.44 11.17
C ARG A 74 -16.92 -18.23 9.89
N PRO A 75 -17.09 -17.65 8.69
CA PRO A 75 -16.96 -18.37 7.43
C PRO A 75 -15.55 -18.96 7.28
N ALA A 76 -15.48 -20.21 6.83
CA ALA A 76 -14.25 -20.91 6.53
C ALA A 76 -14.39 -21.74 5.23
N PRO A 77 -13.47 -21.59 4.25
CA PRO A 77 -12.31 -20.69 4.26
C PRO A 77 -12.70 -19.21 4.02
N PHE A 78 -11.83 -18.29 4.42
CA PHE A 78 -11.94 -16.86 4.09
C PHE A 78 -10.55 -16.28 3.74
N SER A 79 -10.53 -15.09 3.12
CA SER A 79 -9.31 -14.35 2.80
C SER A 79 -9.30 -13.00 3.51
N LEU A 80 -8.20 -12.70 4.20
CA LEU A 80 -7.89 -11.37 4.71
C LEU A 80 -6.81 -10.75 3.81
N ALA A 81 -7.14 -9.69 3.08
CA ALA A 81 -6.26 -9.09 2.09
C ALA A 81 -5.98 -7.61 2.40
N GLU A 82 -4.71 -7.21 2.30
CA GLU A 82 -4.25 -5.82 2.38
C GLU A 82 -3.55 -5.44 1.08
N LEU A 83 -4.04 -4.40 0.42
CA LEU A 83 -3.48 -3.92 -0.84
C LEU A 83 -2.43 -2.84 -0.56
N GLY A 84 -1.19 -3.10 -0.97
CA GLY A 84 -0.07 -2.22 -0.72
C GLY A 84 0.29 -2.15 0.77
N PRO A 85 0.72 -3.27 1.39
CA PRO A 85 0.92 -3.35 2.84
C PRO A 85 2.08 -2.49 3.37
N GLY A 86 2.82 -1.81 2.49
CA GLY A 86 4.04 -1.10 2.83
C GLY A 86 5.02 -2.05 3.53
N ARG A 87 5.27 -1.80 4.80
CA ARG A 87 6.17 -2.60 5.66
C ARG A 87 5.47 -3.80 6.33
N GLY A 88 4.15 -3.94 6.17
CA GLY A 88 3.34 -4.99 6.80
C GLY A 88 2.96 -4.71 8.26
N THR A 89 3.29 -3.53 8.79
CA THR A 89 3.04 -3.11 10.18
C THR A 89 1.56 -3.21 10.53
N LEU A 90 0.67 -2.78 9.63
CA LEU A 90 -0.79 -2.86 9.83
C LEU A 90 -1.24 -4.30 10.05
N MET A 91 -0.94 -5.21 9.12
CA MET A 91 -1.30 -6.63 9.22
C MET A 91 -0.71 -7.28 10.47
N ALA A 92 0.53 -6.96 10.82
CA ALA A 92 1.18 -7.52 12.00
C ALA A 92 0.43 -7.18 13.30
N ASP A 93 0.08 -5.90 13.48
CA ASP A 93 -0.70 -5.44 14.64
C ASP A 93 -2.13 -5.99 14.62
N ALA A 94 -2.77 -6.01 13.45
CA ALA A 94 -4.11 -6.54 13.27
C ALA A 94 -4.19 -8.03 13.66
N LEU A 95 -3.28 -8.87 13.15
CA LEU A 95 -3.21 -10.30 13.47
C LEU A 95 -2.89 -10.54 14.95
N ARG A 96 -1.98 -9.75 15.54
CA ARG A 96 -1.62 -9.85 16.96
C ARG A 96 -2.81 -9.57 17.87
N ALA A 97 -3.63 -8.57 17.55
CA ALA A 97 -4.84 -8.25 18.30
C ALA A 97 -5.94 -9.30 18.06
N ALA A 98 -6.20 -9.65 16.80
CA ALA A 98 -7.24 -10.59 16.40
C ALA A 98 -7.00 -12.01 16.96
N ALA A 99 -5.75 -12.41 17.21
CA ALA A 99 -5.42 -13.70 17.83
C ALA A 99 -5.98 -13.88 19.26
N ARG A 100 -6.53 -12.82 19.88
CA ARG A 100 -7.22 -12.89 21.18
C ARG A 100 -8.74 -13.08 21.04
N VAL A 101 -9.27 -13.04 19.82
CA VAL A 101 -10.69 -13.22 19.51
C VAL A 101 -10.97 -14.72 19.30
N PRO A 102 -12.05 -15.27 19.90
CA PRO A 102 -12.38 -16.70 19.87
C PRO A 102 -13.05 -17.19 18.57
#